data_AF-A0A963PLJ2-F1
#
_entry.id   AF-A0A963PLJ2-F1
#
_cell.length_a   1.000
_cell.length_b   1.000
_cell.length_c   1.000
_cell.angle_alpha   90.00
_cell.angle_beta   90.00
_cell.angle_gamma   90.00
#
_symmetry.space_group_name_H-M   'P 1'
#
loop_
_entity.id
_entity.type
_entity.pdbx_description
1 polymer ?
#
loop_
_entity_poly.entity_id
_entity_poly.type
_entity_poly.pdbx_seq_one_letter_code
_entity_poly.pdbx_strand_id
1 'polypeptide(L)' 'MPAAASTTARLEARISNDLHSMLKRAAELQGRTMTDFVVSAVQDAAQRAINQAEVVRLTLKDQESFAQALLS' A
#
# COMPACT_ATOMS: atom_id res chain seq x y z
N MET A 1 -29.07 -16.78 -14.02
CA MET A 1 -28.45 -15.44 -13.88
C MET A 1 -27.14 -15.61 -13.13
N PRO A 2 -25.98 -15.10 -13.60
CA PRO A 2 -24.75 -15.22 -12.83
C PRO A 2 -24.81 -14.23 -11.67
N ALA A 3 -24.62 -14.71 -10.44
CA ALA A 3 -24.51 -13.88 -9.26
C ALA A 3 -23.24 -13.02 -9.40
N ALA A 4 -23.38 -11.71 -9.26
CA ALA A 4 -22.24 -10.79 -9.17
C ALA A 4 -21.36 -11.27 -8.01
N ALA A 5 -20.16 -11.78 -8.33
CA ALA A 5 -19.17 -12.13 -7.33
C ALA A 5 -18.85 -10.87 -6.52
N SER A 6 -19.08 -10.94 -5.22
CA SER A 6 -18.79 -9.89 -4.25
C SER A 6 -17.35 -9.40 -4.42
N THR A 7 -17.16 -8.17 -4.87
CA THR A 7 -15.86 -7.51 -5.14
C THR A 7 -15.08 -7.12 -3.88
N THR A 8 -15.45 -7.67 -2.72
CA THR A 8 -14.86 -7.33 -1.43
C THR A 8 -14.04 -8.50 -0.89
N ALA A 9 -12.74 -8.30 -0.72
CA ALA A 9 -11.87 -9.23 0.00
C ALA A 9 -11.75 -8.80 1.47
N ARG A 10 -11.74 -9.77 2.39
CA ARG A 10 -11.56 -9.52 3.82
C ARG A 10 -10.07 -9.59 4.18
N LEU A 11 -9.56 -8.55 4.83
CA LEU A 11 -8.21 -8.54 5.40
C LEU A 11 -8.23 -9.23 6.77
N GLU A 12 -7.70 -10.43 6.85
CA GLU A 12 -7.53 -11.16 8.12
C GLU A 12 -6.05 -11.13 8.53
N ALA A 13 -5.77 -10.48 9.65
CA ALA A 13 -4.42 -10.43 10.23
C ALA A 13 -4.51 -10.57 11.75
N ARG A 14 -3.63 -11.38 12.32
CA ARG A 14 -3.44 -11.45 13.77
C ARG A 14 -2.45 -10.38 14.18
N ILE A 15 -2.86 -9.51 15.11
CA ILE A 15 -2.03 -8.45 15.66
C ILE A 15 -1.87 -8.64 17.16
N SER A 16 -0.76 -8.15 17.71
CA SER A 16 -0.58 -8.11 19.16
C SER A 16 -1.58 -7.14 19.81
N ASN A 17 -1.86 -7.35 21.10
CA ASN A 17 -2.76 -6.48 21.85
C ASN A 17 -2.23 -5.04 21.96
N ASP A 18 -0.90 -4.89 22.01
CA ASP A 18 -0.24 -3.58 22.03
C ASP A 18 -0.45 -2.83 20.71
N LEU A 19 -0.28 -3.53 19.58
CA LEU A 19 -0.54 -2.96 18.26
C LEU A 19 -2.02 -2.57 18.11
N HIS A 20 -2.94 -3.41 18.57
CA HIS A 20 -4.38 -3.08 18.57
C HIS A 20 -4.67 -1.81 19.38
N SER A 21 -4.11 -1.69 20.58
CA SER A 21 -4.29 -0.52 21.45
C SER A 21 -3.73 0.76 20.82
N MET A 22 -2.56 0.65 20.18
CA MET A 22 -1.94 1.76 19.45
C MET A 22 -2.77 2.19 18.25
N LEU A 23 -3.27 1.24 17.45
CA LEU A 23 -4.13 1.53 16.28
C LEU A 23 -5.43 2.20 16.70
N LYS A 24 -6.07 1.71 17.77
CA LYS A 24 -7.29 2.30 18.31
C LYS A 24 -7.06 3.76 18.72
N ARG A 25 -6.00 4.04 19.47
CA ARG A 25 -5.66 5.41 19.89
C ARG A 25 -5.33 6.31 18.71
N ALA A 26 -4.61 5.81 17.71
CA ALA A 26 -4.29 6.59 16.51
C ALA A 26 -5.55 6.94 15.69
N ALA A 27 -6.50 5.99 15.60
CA ALA A 27 -7.79 6.22 14.95
C ALA A 27 -8.63 7.27 15.69
N GLU A 28 -8.70 7.17 17.03
CA GLU A 28 -9.38 8.15 17.90
C GLU A 28 -8.80 9.55 17.73
N LEU A 29 -7.47 9.70 17.70
CA LEU A 29 -6.79 10.98 17.48
C LEU A 29 -7.11 11.60 16.11
N GLN A 30 -7.42 10.78 15.11
CA GLN A 30 -7.81 11.22 13.77
C GLN A 30 -9.33 11.34 13.59
N GLY A 31 -10.12 11.10 14.64
CA GLY A 31 -11.58 11.19 14.60
C GLY A 31 -12.25 10.15 13.71
N ARG A 32 -11.60 9.00 13.47
CA ARG A 32 -12.09 7.94 12.59
C ARG A 32 -12.13 6.58 13.29
N THR A 33 -12.83 5.62 12.69
CA THR A 33 -12.90 4.26 13.21
C THR A 33 -11.55 3.54 13.03
N MET A 34 -11.24 2.57 13.89
CA MET A 34 -10.02 1.77 13.76
C MET A 34 -9.95 1.03 12.42
N THR A 35 -11.08 0.53 11.92
CA THR A 35 -11.14 -0.14 10.62
C THR A 35 -10.79 0.82 9.49
N ASP A 36 -11.39 2.02 9.47
CA ASP A 36 -11.09 3.04 8.47
C ASP A 36 -9.61 3.47 8.53
N PHE A 37 -9.08 3.67 9.73
CA PHE A 37 -7.68 3.97 9.96
C PHE A 37 -6.75 2.90 9.35
N VAL A 38 -7.01 1.63 9.64
CA VAL A 38 -6.18 0.52 9.14
C VAL A 38 -6.29 0.40 7.62
N VAL A 39 -7.50 0.49 7.05
CA VAL A 39 -7.68 0.38 5.60
C VAL A 39 -6.95 1.51 4.86
N SER A 40 -7.09 2.75 5.32
CA SER A 40 -6.38 3.91 4.77
C SER A 40 -4.86 3.77 4.91
N ALA A 41 -4.36 3.37 6.09
CA ALA A 41 -2.93 3.20 6.30
C ALA A 41 -2.33 2.09 5.42
N VAL A 42 -3.07 0.98 5.23
CA VAL A 42 -2.67 -0.12 4.35
C VAL A 42 -2.67 0.32 2.89
N GLN A 43 -3.70 1.03 2.44
CA GLN A 43 -3.77 1.57 1.07
C GLN A 43 -2.60 2.51 0.79
N ASP A 44 -2.33 3.44 1.69
CA ASP A 44 -1.23 4.39 1.57
C ASP A 44 0.14 3.69 1.53
N ALA A 45 0.34 2.70 2.39
CA ALA A 45 1.57 1.92 2.42
C ALA A 45 1.77 1.10 1.14
N ALA A 46 0.71 0.46 0.65
CA ALA A 46 0.73 -0.31 -0.59
C ALA A 46 1.04 0.59 -1.80
N GLN A 47 0.38 1.75 -1.90
CA GLN A 47 0.61 2.69 -3.00
C GLN A 47 2.04 3.22 -3.00
N ARG A 48 2.59 3.57 -1.82
CA ARG A 48 3.99 3.98 -1.70
C ARG A 48 4.95 2.88 -2.12
N ALA A 49 4.73 1.64 -1.69
CA ALA A 49 5.58 0.51 -2.04
C ALA A 49 5.56 0.23 -3.56
N ILE A 50 4.38 0.28 -4.19
CA ILE A 50 4.24 0.12 -5.65
C ILE A 50 4.96 1.25 -6.39
N ASN A 51 4.66 2.51 -6.04
CA ASN A 51 5.27 3.66 -6.69
C ASN A 51 6.80 3.64 -6.56
N GLN A 52 7.32 3.28 -5.39
CA GLN A 52 8.77 3.19 -5.18
C GLN A 52 9.41 2.10 -6.05
N ALA A 53 8.76 0.93 -6.17
CA ALA A 53 9.23 -0.13 -7.04
C ALA A 53 9.19 0.27 -8.53
N GLU A 54 8.13 0.96 -8.95
CA GLU A 54 7.96 1.42 -10.34
C GLU A 54 8.96 2.53 -10.71
N VAL A 55 9.19 3.50 -9.83
CA VAL A 55 10.20 4.55 -10.03
C VAL A 55 11.58 3.92 -10.20
N VAL A 56 11.97 2.99 -9.33
CA VAL A 56 13.26 2.29 -9.46
C VAL A 56 13.36 1.58 -10.82
N ARG A 57 12.30 0.89 -11.25
CA ARG A 57 12.29 0.21 -12.56
C ARG A 57 12.40 1.16 -13.73
N LEU A 58 11.72 2.32 -13.69
CA LEU A 58 11.82 3.33 -14.74
C LEU A 58 13.25 3.90 -14.81
N THR A 59 13.84 4.24 -13.66
CA THR A 59 15.20 4.81 -13.61
C THR A 59 16.26 3.85 -14.15
N LEU A 60 16.17 2.55 -13.87
CA LEU A 60 17.10 1.56 -14.43
C LEU A 60 17.00 1.47 -15.96
N LYS A 61 15.78 1.45 -16.48
CA LYS A 61 15.54 1.42 -17.94
C LYS A 61 16.04 2.70 -18.62
N ASP A 62 15.86 3.86 -17.97
CA ASP A 62 16.35 5.14 -18.47
C ASP A 62 17.89 5.22 -18.42
N GLN A 63 18.52 4.66 -17.39
CA GLN A 63 19.97 4.54 -17.29
C GLN A 63 20.55 3.63 -18.37
N GLU A 64 19.92 2.48 -18.65
CA GLU A 64 20.33 1.58 -19.74
C GLU A 64 20.21 2.27 -21.10
N SER A 65 19.10 2.99 -21.34
CA SER A 65 18.87 3.72 -22.58
C SER A 65 19.90 4.85 -22.76
N PHE A 66 20.22 5.56 -21.68
CA PHE A 66 21.24 6.61 -21.68
C PHE A 66 22.65 6.04 -21.89
N ALA A 67 22.99 4.93 -21.24
CA ALA A 67 24.28 4.25 -21.43
C ALA A 67 24.44 3.72 -22.87
N GLN A 68 23.37 3.17 -23.46
CA GLN A 68 23.37 2.77 -24.88
C GLN A 68 23.61 3.97 -25.81
N ALA A 69 22.99 5.12 -25.52
CA ALA A 69 23.19 6.34 -26.32
C ALA A 69 24.59 6.97 -26.17
N LEU A 70 25.29 6.70 -25.06
CA LEU A 70 26.68 7.16 -24.85
C LEU A 70 27.74 6.22 -25.43
N LEU A 71 27.42 4.93 -25.56
CA LEU A 71 28.32 3.91 -26.10
C LEU A 71 28.15 3.70 -27.62
N SER A 72 27.16 4.35 -28.23
CA SER A 72 26.95 4.45 -29.68
C SER A 72 27.62 5.69 -30.25
#